data_AF-A0A6A4VPB8-F1
#
_entry.id   AF-A0A6A4VPB8-F1
#
_cell.length_a   1.000
_cell.length_b   1.000
_cell.length_c   1.000
_cell.angle_alpha   90.00
_cell.angle_beta   90.00
_cell.angle_gamma   90.00
#
_symmetry.space_group_name_H-M   'P 1'
#
loop_
_entity.id
_entity.type
_entity.pdbx_description
1 polymer ?
#
loop_
_entity_poly.entity_id
_entity_poly.type
_entity_poly.pdbx_seq_one_letter_code
_entity_poly.pdbx_strand_id
1 'polypeptide(L)' 'MAARFVVAFKNSDVDAVNVLATEGFPCEAVQLVSADAMVGEVEEGLHVPHQYLNTLSALGIPPHQLTLKPGMPEKKIKP' A
#
# COMPACT_ATOMS: atom_id res chain seq x y z
N MET A 1 -24.03 -14.35 3.60
CA MET A 1 -23.43 -13.00 3.51
C MET A 1 -23.00 -12.81 2.06
N ALA A 2 -23.58 -11.86 1.32
CA ALA A 2 -23.27 -11.69 -0.10
C ALA A 2 -22.05 -10.78 -0.27
N ALA A 3 -20.97 -11.30 -0.82
CA ALA A 3 -19.78 -10.52 -1.14
C ALA A 3 -20.04 -9.71 -2.42
N ARG A 4 -19.79 -8.40 -2.36
CA ARG A 4 -19.95 -7.47 -3.47
C ARG A 4 -18.57 -6.98 -3.89
N PHE A 5 -18.26 -7.07 -5.17
CA PHE A 5 -16.99 -6.66 -5.76
C PHE A 5 -17.25 -5.69 -6.90
N VAL A 6 -16.40 -4.68 -7.01
CA VAL A 6 -16.37 -3.77 -8.16
C VAL A 6 -15.17 -4.16 -9.01
N VAL A 7 -15.39 -4.34 -10.31
CA VAL A 7 -14.35 -4.73 -11.26
C VAL A 7 -14.25 -3.63 -12.31
N ALA A 8 -13.02 -3.24 -12.66
CA ALA A 8 -12.75 -2.26 -13.71
C ALA A 8 -11.69 -2.79 -14.67
N PHE A 9 -11.66 -2.21 -15.87
CA PHE A 9 -10.74 -2.64 -16.93
C PHE A 9 -9.29 -2.18 -16.68
N LYS A 10 -9.11 -0.99 -16.09
CA LYS A 10 -7.79 -0.43 -15.77
C LYS A 10 -7.56 -0.42 -14.27
N ASN A 11 -6.30 -0.63 -13.86
CA ASN A 11 -5.90 -0.49 -12.47
C ASN A 11 -6.18 0.91 -11.92
N SER A 12 -6.01 1.96 -12.73
CA SER A 12 -6.34 3.34 -12.33
C SER A 12 -7.78 3.51 -11.87
N ASP A 13 -8.70 2.81 -12.53
CA ASP A 13 -10.13 2.89 -12.23
C ASP A 13 -10.44 2.08 -10.97
N VAL A 14 -9.77 0.94 -10.79
CA VAL A 14 -9.81 0.15 -9.54
C VAL A 14 -9.29 0.97 -8.36
N ASP A 15 -8.17 1.69 -8.54
CA ASP A 15 -7.57 2.53 -7.51
C ASP A 15 -8.50 3.68 -7.12
N ALA A 16 -9.13 4.34 -8.08
CA ALA A 16 -10.12 5.39 -7.82
C ALA A 16 -11.33 4.86 -7.01
N VAL A 17 -11.84 3.69 -7.37
CA VAL A 17 -12.94 3.04 -6.62
C VAL A 17 -12.50 2.69 -5.20
N ASN A 18 -11.29 2.16 -5.03
CA ASN A 18 -10.76 1.81 -3.71
C ASN A 18 -10.58 3.04 -2.82
N VAL A 19 -10.17 4.18 -3.38
CA VAL A 19 -10.07 5.46 -2.64
C VAL A 19 -11.46 5.89 -2.13
N LEU A 20 -12.46 5.92 -3.01
CA LEU A 20 -13.83 6.28 -2.62
C LEU A 20 -14.42 5.32 -1.58
N ALA A 21 -14.15 4.02 -1.74
CA ALA A 21 -14.56 3.02 -0.76
C ALA A 21 -13.90 3.28 0.60
N THR A 22 -12.60 3.62 0.62
CA THR A 22 -11.83 3.95 1.83
C THR A 22 -12.41 5.15 2.56
N GLU A 23 -12.76 6.21 1.83
CA GLU A 23 -13.38 7.42 2.41
C GLU A 23 -14.69 7.11 3.13
N GLY A 24 -15.47 6.16 2.62
CA GLY A 24 -16.73 5.73 3.22
C GLY A 24 -16.63 4.98 4.56
N PHE A 25 -15.45 4.50 4.95
CA PHE A 25 -15.28 3.83 6.25
C PHE A 25 -15.16 4.86 7.40
N PRO A 26 -15.86 4.68 8.53
CA PRO A 26 -15.92 5.65 9.62
C PRO A 26 -14.65 5.71 10.49
N CYS A 27 -13.69 4.82 10.28
CA CYS A 27 -12.47 4.73 11.07
C CYS A 27 -11.36 5.65 10.53
N GLU A 28 -10.38 5.96 11.38
CA GLU A 28 -9.18 6.68 10.99
C GLU A 28 -8.30 5.84 10.05
N ALA A 29 -7.73 6.50 9.04
CA ALA A 29 -6.86 5.88 8.06
C ALA A 29 -5.42 5.80 8.60
N VAL A 30 -4.84 4.61 8.56
CA VAL A 30 -3.44 4.37 8.89
C VAL A 30 -2.64 4.31 7.59
N GLN A 31 -1.54 5.07 7.54
CA GLN A 31 -0.60 5.03 6.43
C GLN A 31 0.57 4.13 6.80
N LEU A 32 0.86 3.17 5.93
CA LEU A 32 1.96 2.21 6.06
C LEU A 32 2.92 2.42 4.90
N VAL A 33 4.23 2.46 5.19
CA VAL A 33 5.29 2.60 4.19
C VAL A 33 6.18 1.36 4.18
N SER A 34 6.72 0.98 3.01
CA SER A 34 7.48 -0.28 2.85
C SER A 34 8.84 -0.30 3.55
N ALA A 35 9.51 0.84 3.65
CA ALA A 35 10.76 0.98 4.41
C ALA A 35 10.49 1.79 5.67
N ASP A 36 9.92 1.13 6.67
CA ASP A 36 9.59 1.69 8.00
C ASP A 36 10.68 1.40 9.04
N ALA A 37 11.46 0.33 8.87
CA ALA A 37 12.59 -0.01 9.73
C ALA A 37 13.75 -0.66 8.96
N MET A 38 14.98 -0.38 9.38
CA MET A 38 16.19 -1.08 8.91
C MET A 38 16.63 -2.08 9.98
N VAL A 39 16.86 -3.34 9.59
CA VAL A 39 17.30 -4.42 10.49
C VAL A 39 18.72 -4.84 10.10
N GLY A 40 19.69 -4.62 10.98
CA GLY A 40 21.10 -4.99 10.79
C GLY A 40 22.07 -3.83 11.00
N GLU A 41 23.35 -4.16 11.18
CA GLU A 41 24.43 -3.15 11.16
C GLU A 41 24.53 -2.59 9.74
N VAL A 42 24.46 -1.26 9.61
CA VAL A 42 24.64 -0.58 8.33
C VAL A 42 26.08 -0.81 7.91
N GLU A 43 26.32 -1.58 6.83
CA GLU A 43 27.67 -1.64 6.27
C GLU A 43 28.14 -0.22 5.96
N GLU A 44 29.35 0.12 6.42
CA GLU A 44 29.95 1.44 6.25
C GLU A 44 29.96 1.83 4.77
N GLY A 45 28.99 2.67 4.36
CA GLY A 45 28.83 3.14 2.98
C GLY A 45 27.43 3.03 2.38
N LEU A 46 26.53 2.23 2.95
CA LEU A 46 25.16 2.05 2.41
C LEU A 46 24.10 2.80 3.23
N HIS A 47 24.31 4.10 3.45
CA HIS A 47 23.35 4.95 4.14
C HIS A 47 22.29 5.48 3.15
N VAL A 48 21.43 4.59 2.64
CA VAL A 48 20.35 4.99 1.73
C VAL A 48 19.19 5.59 2.55
N PRO A 49 18.74 6.82 2.27
CA PRO A 49 17.63 7.41 3.00
C PRO A 49 16.34 6.60 2.81
N HIS A 50 15.63 6.32 3.90
CA HIS A 50 14.30 5.73 3.89
C HIS A 50 13.31 6.44 2.95
N GLN A 51 13.39 7.78 2.81
CA GLN A 51 12.55 8.50 1.85
C GLN A 51 12.84 8.06 0.41
N TYR A 52 14.11 7.85 0.05
CA TYR A 52 14.50 7.38 -1.28
C TYR A 52 14.00 5.95 -1.53
N LEU A 53 14.13 5.05 -0.55
CA LEU A 53 13.63 3.68 -0.66
C LEU A 53 12.12 3.64 -0.89
N ASN A 54 11.37 4.53 -0.23
CA ASN A 54 9.93 4.67 -0.42
C ASN A 54 9.53 5.32 -1.76
N THR A 55 10.48 5.84 -2.55
CA THR A 55 10.22 6.32 -3.92
C THR A 55 10.42 5.27 -5.00
N LEU A 56 11.06 4.15 -4.67
CA LEU A 56 11.19 3.05 -5.62
C LEU A 56 9.78 2.56 -5.97
N SER A 57 9.57 2.09 -7.20
CA SER A 57 8.28 1.54 -7.61
C SER A 57 8.53 0.60 -8.78
N ALA A 58 8.61 -0.70 -8.49
CA ALA A 58 8.79 -1.72 -9.51
C ALA A 58 7.44 -2.21 -10.05
N LEU A 59 7.38 -2.53 -11.34
CA LEU A 59 6.18 -3.13 -11.95
C LEU A 59 5.92 -4.51 -11.32
N GLY A 60 4.69 -4.73 -10.86
CA GLY A 60 4.28 -5.99 -10.23
C GLY A 60 4.46 -6.05 -8.72
N ILE A 61 5.07 -5.02 -8.09
CA ILE A 61 5.17 -4.90 -6.63
C ILE A 61 4.05 -3.97 -6.12
N PRO A 62 3.47 -4.25 -4.94
CA PRO A 62 2.53 -3.32 -4.31
C PRO A 62 3.11 -1.91 -4.15
N PRO A 63 2.26 -0.88 -4.17
CA PRO A 63 2.71 0.49 -3.92
C PRO A 63 3.39 0.60 -2.56
N HIS A 64 4.45 1.41 -2.49
CA HIS A 64 5.25 1.55 -1.29
C HIS A 64 4.52 2.21 -0.12
N GLN A 65 3.41 2.89 -0.42
CA GLN A 65 2.53 3.52 0.54
C GLN A 65 1.15 2.88 0.45
N LEU A 66 0.64 2.42 1.59
CA LEU A 66 -0.69 1.80 1.69
C LEU A 66 -1.50 2.53 2.76
N THR A 67 -2.73 2.92 2.41
CA THR A 67 -3.68 3.55 3.32
C THR A 67 -4.78 2.56 3.66
N LEU A 68 -4.92 2.19 4.93
CA LEU A 68 -5.90 1.20 5.39
C LEU A 68 -6.73 1.73 6.56
N LYS A 69 -7.97 1.26 6.66
CA LYS A 69 -8.84 1.46 7.83
C LYS A 69 -9.21 0.10 8.45
N PRO A 70 -9.36 0.00 9.78
CA PRO A 70 -9.80 -1.22 10.43
C PRO A 70 -11.09 -1.78 9.80
N GLY A 71 -11.07 -3.06 9.42
CA GLY A 71 -12.21 -3.76 8.81
C GLY A 71 -12.34 -3.64 7.29
N MET A 72 -11.41 -2.94 6.62
CA MET A 72 -11.35 -2.94 5.15
C MET A 72 -10.76 -4.24 4.61
N PRO A 73 -11.23 -4.72 3.45
CA PRO A 73 -10.58 -5.81 2.72
C PRO A 73 -9.27 -5.33 2.08
N GLU A 74 -8.21 -6.12 2.24
CA GLU A 74 -6.90 -5.86 1.66
C GLU A 74 -6.59 -6.75 0.45
N LYS A 75 -5.94 -6.17 -0.58
CA LYS A 75 -5.48 -6.94 -1.75
C LYS A 75 -4.19 -7.69 -1.38
N LYS A 76 -4.28 -9.02 -1.29
CA LYS A 76 -3.09 -9.89 -1.19
C LYS A 76 -2.50 -10.12 -2.58
N ILE A 77 -1.21 -9.84 -2.74
CA ILE A 77 -0.44 -10.15 -3.94
C ILE A 77 0.29 -11.47 -3.67
N LYS A 78 0.21 -12.43 -4.59
CA LYS A 78 0.97 -13.69 -4.47
C LYS A 78 2.47 -13.39 -4.66
N PRO A 79 3.35 -14.02 -3.85
CA PRO A 79 4.80 -13.91 -4.02
C PRO A 79 5.25 -14.49 -5.35
#